data_AF-A0A252BRI6-F1
#
_entry.id   AF-A0A252BRI6-F1
#
_cell.length_a   1.000
_cell.length_b   1.000
_cell.length_c   1.000
_cell.angle_alpha   90.00
_cell.angle_beta   90.00
_cell.angle_gamma   90.00
#
_symmetry.space_group_name_H-M   'P 1'
#
loop_
_entity.id
_entity.type
_entity.pdbx_description
1 polymer ?
#
loop_
_entity_poly.entity_id
_entity_poly.type
_entity_poly.pdbx_seq_one_letter_code
_entity_poly.pdbx_strand_id
1 'polypeptide(L)'
;MSSKIRTAQAGLAYVTWQLTRRDWDIQPSQEGSKRSTLITIKKEGVSPALIVQSRAFSKQDAVRLGDGITDPSSLRFDWLAITTYVRSDAPVCFLLNRIDVMERMKRDPMGPLYWVDPPRYIDPQFKDRWDQIGPV
;
A
#
# COMPACT_ATOMS: atom_id res chain seq x y z
N MET A 1 11.27 -20.20 7.66
CA MET A 1 10.43 -19.00 7.50
C MET A 1 10.01 -18.88 6.05
N SER A 2 8.71 -18.74 5.73
CA SER A 2 8.21 -18.79 4.34
C SER A 2 8.67 -17.59 3.49
N SER A 3 8.97 -17.83 2.20
CA SER A 3 9.39 -16.80 1.23
C SER A 3 8.45 -15.58 1.20
N LYS A 4 7.13 -15.81 1.30
CA LYS A 4 6.11 -14.75 1.31
C LYS A 4 6.26 -13.77 2.47
N ILE A 5 6.64 -14.26 3.65
CA ILE A 5 6.83 -13.42 4.85
C ILE A 5 8.00 -12.46 4.62
N ARG A 6 9.11 -12.96 4.05
CA ARG A 6 10.29 -12.14 3.74
C ARG A 6 9.99 -11.07 2.68
N THR A 7 9.18 -11.39 1.66
CA THR A 7 8.74 -10.41 0.66
C THR A 7 7.91 -9.28 1.30
N ALA A 8 6.97 -9.62 2.18
CA ALA A 8 6.19 -8.61 2.89
C ALA A 8 7.05 -7.73 3.81
N GLN A 9 8.01 -8.32 4.54
CA GLN A 9 8.95 -7.59 5.38
C GLN A 9 9.85 -6.65 4.59
N ALA A 10 10.38 -7.10 3.44
CA ALA A 10 11.18 -6.26 2.55
C ALA A 10 10.36 -5.05 2.03
N GLY A 11 9.09 -5.28 1.68
CA GLY A 11 8.18 -4.21 1.27
C GLY A 11 7.90 -3.20 2.37
N LEU A 12 7.64 -3.69 3.58
CA LEU A 12 7.42 -2.83 4.73
C LEU A 12 8.68 -1.99 5.02
N ALA A 13 9.86 -2.61 5.02
CA ALA A 13 11.12 -1.92 5.22
C ALA A 13 11.37 -0.83 4.15
N TYR A 14 11.11 -1.14 2.88
CA TYR A 14 11.23 -0.18 1.78
C TYR A 14 10.29 1.02 1.94
N VAL A 15 9.02 0.77 2.23
CA VAL A 15 8.00 1.81 2.43
C VAL A 15 8.36 2.68 3.63
N THR A 16 8.74 2.08 4.76
CA THR A 16 9.17 2.82 5.96
C THR A 16 10.41 3.67 5.68
N TRP A 17 11.41 3.14 4.96
CA TRP A 17 12.58 3.92 4.57
C TRP A 17 12.21 5.12 3.67
N GLN A 18 11.34 4.92 2.68
CA GLN A 18 10.89 6.01 1.79
C GLN A 18 10.12 7.11 2.52
N LEU A 19 9.33 6.76 3.52
CA LEU A 19 8.57 7.73 4.31
C LEU A 19 9.45 8.47 5.31
N THR A 20 10.30 7.75 6.05
CA THR A 20 11.19 8.36 7.07
C THR A 20 12.19 9.35 6.48
N ARG A 21 12.71 9.10 5.26
CA ARG A 21 13.58 10.06 4.56
C ARG A 21 12.87 11.31 4.03
N ARG A 22 11.55 11.41 4.23
CA ARG A 22 10.67 12.54 3.87
C ARG A 22 9.97 13.13 5.10
N ASP A 23 10.56 12.90 6.28
CA ASP A 23 10.12 13.45 7.57
C ASP A 23 8.74 12.97 8.02
N TRP A 24 8.32 11.77 7.57
CA TRP A 24 7.18 11.08 8.18
C TRP A 24 7.64 10.28 9.39
N ASP A 25 6.99 10.52 10.53
CA ASP A 25 7.05 9.64 11.70
C ASP A 25 6.19 8.39 11.42
N ILE A 26 6.72 7.22 11.79
CA ILE A 26 6.13 5.91 11.48
C ILE A 26 5.85 5.14 12.76
N GLN A 27 4.59 4.78 12.93
CA GLN A 27 4.13 3.99 14.06
C GLN A 27 3.55 2.67 13.53
N PRO A 28 3.89 1.51 14.12
CA PRO A 28 3.20 0.26 13.80
C PRO A 28 1.70 0.44 14.02
N SER A 29 0.87 -0.06 13.09
CA SER A 29 -0.58 -0.03 13.30
C SER A 29 -0.95 -0.86 14.53
N GLN A 30 -1.86 -0.32 15.35
CA GLN A 30 -2.33 -0.96 16.59
C GLN A 30 -3.21 -2.20 16.34
N GLU A 31 -3.56 -2.52 15.09
CA GLU A 31 -4.26 -3.76 14.78
C GLU A 31 -3.34 -4.98 14.99
N GLY A 32 -3.55 -5.65 16.13
CA GLY A 32 -2.67 -6.63 16.80
C GLY A 32 -2.34 -7.94 16.08
N SER A 33 -2.20 -7.96 14.75
CA SER A 33 -1.59 -9.10 14.07
C SER A 33 -0.10 -8.84 13.84
N LYS A 34 0.76 -9.77 14.29
CA LYS A 34 2.24 -9.78 14.07
C LYS A 34 2.66 -9.73 12.59
N ARG A 35 1.70 -9.65 11.66
CA ARG A 35 1.87 -9.66 10.19
C ARG A 35 1.14 -8.49 9.53
N SER A 36 0.72 -7.49 10.30
CA SER A 36 0.07 -6.31 9.75
C SER A 36 1.06 -5.61 8.81
N THR A 37 0.59 -5.32 7.61
CA THR A 37 1.31 -4.46 6.67
C THR A 37 0.80 -3.03 6.74
N LEU A 38 -0.02 -2.70 7.74
CA LEU A 38 -0.52 -1.37 7.99
C LEU A 38 0.45 -0.64 8.92
N ILE A 39 0.79 0.59 8.54
CA ILE A 39 1.56 1.53 9.36
C ILE A 39 0.79 2.82 9.46
N THR A 40 0.84 3.44 10.64
CA THR A 40 0.35 4.79 10.84
C THR A 40 1.49 5.75 10.58
N ILE A 41 1.24 6.81 9.83
CA ILE A 41 2.22 7.84 9.47
C ILE A 41 1.73 9.19 9.96
N LYS A 42 2.66 10.00 10.44
CA LYS A 42 2.40 11.35 10.97
C LYS A 42 3.45 12.32 10.45
N LYS A 43 3.05 13.57 10.23
CA LYS A 43 3.96 14.65 9.86
C LYS A 43 3.41 15.96 10.41
N GLU A 44 4.30 16.86 10.82
CA GLU A 44 3.91 18.19 11.27
C GLU A 44 3.09 18.90 10.18
N GLY A 45 2.01 19.58 10.60
CA GLY A 45 1.08 20.24 9.68
C GLY A 45 0.12 19.30 8.92
N VAL A 46 0.24 17.98 9.09
CA VAL A 46 -0.67 17.00 8.49
C VAL A 46 -1.55 16.37 9.57
N SER A 47 -2.86 16.61 9.49
CA SER A 47 -3.87 16.04 10.39
C SER A 47 -5.10 15.59 9.58
N PRO A 48 -5.69 14.41 9.87
CA PRO A 48 -5.28 13.46 10.90
C PRO A 48 -4.03 12.66 10.51
N ALA A 49 -3.56 11.78 11.41
CA ALA A 49 -2.61 10.74 11.05
C ALA A 49 -3.18 9.84 9.95
N LEU A 50 -2.33 9.39 9.04
CA LEU A 50 -2.73 8.57 7.90
C LEU A 50 -2.31 7.12 8.11
N ILE A 51 -2.98 6.20 7.43
CA ILE A 51 -2.67 4.76 7.43
C ILE A 51 -2.19 4.37 6.04
N VAL A 52 -0.99 3.81 5.96
CA VAL A 52 -0.43 3.23 4.74
C VAL A 52 -0.45 1.71 4.83
N GLN A 53 -1.02 1.04 3.83
CA GLN A 53 -0.87 -0.40 3.65
C GLN A 53 0.27 -0.72 2.69
N SER A 54 1.28 -1.47 3.15
CA SER A 54 2.31 -2.04 2.29
C SER A 54 1.85 -3.37 1.67
N ARG A 55 2.00 -3.50 0.35
CA ARG A 55 1.82 -4.76 -0.40
C ARG A 55 3.01 -4.93 -1.30
N ALA A 56 3.69 -6.07 -1.20
CA ALA A 56 4.95 -6.27 -1.90
C ALA A 56 5.05 -7.63 -2.58
N PHE A 57 5.74 -7.62 -3.73
CA PHE A 57 5.83 -8.76 -4.63
C PHE A 57 7.24 -8.86 -5.22
N SER A 58 7.69 -10.08 -5.50
CA SER A 58 8.98 -10.33 -6.16
C SER A 58 8.96 -10.04 -7.66
N LYS A 59 7.77 -9.87 -8.25
CA LYS A 59 7.48 -9.50 -9.64
C LYS A 59 6.21 -8.65 -9.66
N GLN A 60 5.77 -8.17 -10.82
CA GLN A 60 4.43 -7.56 -10.94
C GLN A 60 3.35 -8.61 -10.66
N ASP A 61 2.35 -8.26 -9.84
CA ASP A 61 1.28 -9.17 -9.45
C ASP A 61 0.00 -8.43 -9.05
N ALA A 62 -1.14 -9.11 -9.03
CA ALA A 62 -2.40 -8.53 -8.60
C ALA A 62 -2.44 -8.33 -7.08
N VAL A 63 -3.01 -7.21 -6.65
CA VAL A 63 -3.19 -6.89 -5.22
C VAL A 63 -4.60 -7.26 -4.79
N ARG A 64 -4.73 -8.24 -3.89
CA ARG A 64 -6.01 -8.55 -3.24
C ARG A 64 -6.36 -7.46 -2.21
N LEU A 65 -7.54 -6.88 -2.35
CA LEU A 65 -8.06 -5.85 -1.45
C LEU A 65 -8.94 -6.43 -0.33
N GLY A 66 -9.72 -7.47 -0.62
CA GLY A 66 -10.70 -8.04 0.33
C GLY A 66 -12.08 -8.16 -0.30
N ASP A 67 -13.11 -8.31 0.51
CA ASP A 67 -14.53 -8.27 0.12
C ASP A 67 -15.21 -7.04 0.74
N GLY A 68 -16.50 -6.85 0.44
CA GLY A 68 -17.33 -5.85 1.11
C GLY A 68 -16.94 -4.38 0.88
N ILE A 69 -16.18 -4.09 -0.20
CA ILE A 69 -15.74 -2.73 -0.51
C ILE A 69 -16.86 -2.02 -1.26
N THR A 70 -17.55 -1.10 -0.59
CA THR A 70 -18.66 -0.32 -1.15
C THR A 70 -18.28 1.11 -1.48
N ASP A 71 -17.36 1.70 -0.70
CA ASP A 71 -16.96 3.09 -0.79
C ASP A 71 -15.53 3.28 -0.24
N PRO A 72 -14.89 4.46 -0.43
CA PRO A 72 -13.53 4.71 0.04
C PRO A 72 -13.31 4.46 1.55
N SER A 73 -14.34 4.63 2.38
CA SER A 73 -14.24 4.43 3.84
C SER A 73 -14.18 2.95 4.23
N SER A 74 -14.65 2.04 3.36
CA SER A 74 -14.55 0.59 3.57
C SER A 74 -13.09 0.09 3.56
N LEU A 75 -12.16 0.86 2.99
CA LEU A 75 -10.73 0.55 3.00
C LEU A 75 -10.12 0.86 4.38
N ARG A 76 -9.33 -0.07 4.92
CA ARG A 76 -8.64 0.10 6.22
C ARG A 76 -7.38 0.98 6.16
N PHE A 77 -7.12 1.61 5.02
CA PHE A 77 -5.93 2.42 4.78
C PHE A 77 -6.31 3.66 3.99
N ASP A 78 -5.55 4.74 4.15
CA ASP A 78 -5.64 5.96 3.35
C ASP A 78 -4.84 5.85 2.06
N TRP A 79 -3.71 5.16 2.16
CA TRP A 79 -2.79 4.95 1.06
C TRP A 79 -2.38 3.48 0.95
N LEU A 80 -2.31 2.98 -0.29
CA LEU A 80 -1.80 1.67 -0.64
C LEU A 80 -0.46 1.83 -1.34
N ALA A 81 0.60 1.27 -0.75
CA ALA A 81 1.92 1.19 -1.33
C ALA A 81 2.14 -0.19 -1.93
N ILE A 82 2.22 -0.27 -3.26
CA ILE A 82 2.44 -1.49 -4.02
C ILE A 82 3.90 -1.53 -4.47
N THR A 83 4.74 -2.35 -3.83
CA THR A 83 6.15 -2.50 -4.19
C THR A 83 6.38 -3.77 -5.01
N THR A 84 6.80 -3.61 -6.25
CA THR A 84 7.17 -4.71 -7.16
C THR A 84 8.68 -4.87 -7.20
N TYR A 85 9.14 -6.07 -7.53
CA TYR A 85 10.57 -6.42 -7.55
C TYR A 85 11.28 -6.11 -6.23
N VAL A 86 10.59 -6.29 -5.10
CA VAL A 86 10.99 -5.77 -3.78
C VAL A 86 12.33 -6.31 -3.25
N ARG A 87 12.82 -7.43 -3.81
CA ARG A 87 14.10 -8.05 -3.42
C ARG A 87 15.22 -7.81 -4.43
N SER A 88 14.96 -7.01 -5.46
CA SER A 88 15.99 -6.55 -6.41
C SER A 88 16.67 -5.29 -5.87
N ASP A 89 17.76 -4.88 -6.52
CA ASP A 89 18.45 -3.62 -6.20
C ASP A 89 17.66 -2.38 -6.67
N ALA A 90 16.62 -2.57 -7.49
CA ALA A 90 15.78 -1.51 -8.05
C ALA A 90 14.28 -1.80 -7.83
N PRO A 91 13.79 -1.83 -6.57
CA PRO A 91 12.37 -1.97 -6.28
C PRO A 91 11.59 -0.77 -6.85
N VAL A 92 10.38 -1.03 -7.35
CA VAL A 92 9.50 0.01 -7.90
C VAL A 92 8.23 0.07 -7.08
N CYS A 93 7.86 1.27 -6.62
CA CYS A 93 6.67 1.45 -5.79
C CYS A 93 5.63 2.33 -6.47
N PHE A 94 4.38 1.89 -6.39
CA PHE A 94 3.21 2.63 -6.84
C PHE A 94 2.36 2.97 -5.62
N LEU A 95 1.99 4.24 -5.49
CA LEU A 95 1.18 4.75 -4.38
C LEU A 95 -0.19 5.11 -4.90
N LEU A 96 -1.23 4.53 -4.30
CA LEU A 96 -2.63 4.81 -4.62
C LEU A 96 -3.33 5.28 -3.35
N ASN A 97 -4.08 6.38 -3.41
CA ASN A 97 -4.99 6.73 -2.32
C ASN A 97 -6.30 5.95 -2.44
N ARG A 98 -7.19 6.08 -1.44
CA ARG A 98 -8.49 5.38 -1.44
C ARG A 98 -9.30 5.62 -2.72
N ILE A 99 -9.32 6.84 -3.25
CA ILE A 99 -10.07 7.19 -4.45
C ILE A 99 -9.48 6.48 -5.67
N ASP A 100 -8.15 6.53 -5.85
CA ASP A 100 -7.49 5.83 -6.95
C ASP A 100 -7.78 4.32 -6.90
N VAL A 101 -7.74 3.73 -5.69
CA VAL A 101 -8.05 2.31 -5.49
C VAL A 101 -9.49 2.00 -5.89
N MET A 102 -10.45 2.83 -5.50
CA MET A 102 -11.87 2.62 -5.84
C MET A 102 -12.12 2.68 -7.35
N GLU A 103 -11.48 3.61 -8.06
CA GLU A 103 -11.59 3.73 -9.51
C GLU A 103 -10.94 2.56 -10.25
N ARG A 104 -9.88 1.97 -9.65
CA ARG A 104 -9.05 0.96 -10.31
C ARG A 104 -9.40 -0.45 -9.89
N MET A 105 -10.06 -0.67 -8.78
CA MET A 105 -10.39 -2.02 -8.35
C MET A 105 -11.32 -2.71 -9.33
N LYS A 106 -11.14 -4.02 -9.46
CA LYS A 106 -12.09 -4.92 -10.11
C LYS A 106 -12.66 -5.87 -9.07
N ARG A 107 -13.91 -6.25 -9.25
CA ARG A 107 -14.48 -7.40 -8.55
C ARG A 107 -14.10 -8.68 -9.31
N ASP A 108 -13.78 -9.73 -8.57
CA ASP A 108 -13.62 -11.08 -9.09
C ASP A 108 -14.94 -11.53 -9.73
N PRO A 109 -14.98 -11.91 -11.02
CA PRO A 109 -16.19 -12.40 -11.66
C PRO A 109 -16.80 -13.62 -10.96
N MET A 110 -15.97 -14.40 -10.25
CA MET A 110 -16.36 -15.66 -9.60
C MET A 110 -16.59 -15.51 -8.09
N GLY A 111 -16.45 -14.32 -7.51
CA GLY A 111 -16.47 -14.18 -6.06
C GLY A 111 -16.72 -12.78 -5.50
N PRO A 112 -16.75 -12.63 -4.17
CA PRO A 112 -16.97 -11.35 -3.52
C PRO A 112 -15.69 -10.49 -3.45
N LEU A 113 -14.56 -11.00 -3.92
CA LEU A 113 -13.25 -10.40 -3.71
C LEU A 113 -12.94 -9.30 -4.72
N TYR A 114 -12.26 -8.26 -4.26
CA TYR A 114 -11.77 -7.16 -5.06
C TYR A 114 -10.25 -7.18 -5.19
N TRP A 115 -9.76 -6.73 -6.33
CA TRP A 115 -8.34 -6.74 -6.69
C TRP A 115 -7.96 -5.50 -7.49
N VAL A 116 -6.67 -5.14 -7.49
CA VAL A 116 -6.07 -4.22 -8.46
C VAL A 116 -5.00 -4.96 -9.25
N ASP A 117 -5.16 -5.06 -10.56
CA ASP A 117 -4.19 -5.73 -11.44
C ASP A 117 -3.02 -4.82 -11.85
N PRO A 118 -1.87 -5.38 -12.26
CA PRO A 118 -0.73 -4.60 -12.71
C PRO A 118 -1.04 -3.48 -13.71
N PRO A 119 -1.78 -3.70 -14.81
CA PRO A 119 -2.08 -2.62 -15.76
C PRO A 119 -2.88 -1.45 -15.18
N ARG A 120 -3.50 -1.65 -14.01
CA ARG A 120 -4.34 -0.65 -13.35
C ARG A 120 -3.59 0.18 -12.33
N TYR A 121 -2.44 -0.29 -11.83
CA TYR A 121 -1.60 0.47 -10.90
C TYR A 121 -0.21 0.82 -11.46
N ILE A 122 0.25 0.15 -12.53
CA ILE A 122 1.51 0.46 -13.21
C ILE A 122 1.23 1.61 -14.18
N ASP A 123 1.28 2.80 -13.62
CA ASP A 123 1.09 4.06 -14.33
C ASP A 123 2.14 5.04 -13.80
N PRO A 124 2.84 5.81 -14.67
CA PRO A 124 3.76 6.84 -14.25
C PRO A 124 3.21 7.80 -13.19
N GLN A 125 1.90 8.08 -13.21
CA GLN A 125 1.27 8.97 -12.22
C GLN A 125 1.29 8.41 -10.79
N PHE A 126 1.35 7.09 -10.61
CA PHE A 126 1.40 6.43 -9.31
C PHE A 126 2.82 6.10 -8.86
N LYS A 127 3.77 6.11 -9.79
CA LYS A 127 5.15 5.68 -9.53
C LYS A 127 5.85 6.68 -8.61
N ASP A 128 6.29 6.20 -7.45
CA ASP A 128 7.11 6.93 -6.48
C ASP A 128 6.60 8.34 -6.11
N ARG A 129 5.29 8.59 -6.18
CA ARG A 129 4.68 9.88 -5.86
C ARG A 129 4.53 10.17 -4.36
N TRP A 130 5.57 9.84 -3.60
CA TRP A 130 5.61 9.97 -2.13
C TRP A 130 5.26 11.38 -1.63
N ASP A 131 5.56 12.39 -2.44
CA ASP A 131 5.35 13.80 -2.10
C ASP A 131 3.86 14.21 -2.16
N GLN A 132 2.99 13.36 -2.72
CA GLN A 132 1.54 13.56 -2.75
C GLN A 132 0.82 12.99 -1.52
N ILE A 133 1.53 12.30 -0.62
CA ILE A 133 0.91 11.70 0.55
C ILE A 133 0.33 12.80 1.46
N GLY A 134 -0.98 12.72 1.69
CA GLY A 134 -1.75 13.65 2.49
C GLY A 134 -3.16 13.13 2.73
N PRO A 135 -4.00 13.86 3.48
CA PRO A 135 -5.42 13.57 3.63
C PRO A 135 -6.12 13.59 2.26
N VAL A 136 -7.06 12.65 2.05
CA VAL A 136 -7.82 12.48 0.81
C VAL A 136 -9.30 12.42 1.11
#